data_AF-A0A973WY58-F1
#
_entry.id   AF-A0A973WY58-F1
#
_cell.length_a   1.000
_cell.length_b   1.000
_cell.length_c   1.000
_cell.angle_alpha   90.00
_cell.angle_beta   90.00
_cell.angle_gamma   90.00
#
_symmetry.space_group_name_H-M   'P 1'
#
loop_
_entity.id
_entity.type
_entity.pdbx_description
1 polymer ?
#
loop_
_entity_poly.entity_id
_entity_poly.type
_entity_poly.pdbx_seq_one_letter_code
_entity_poly.pdbx_strand_id
1 'polypeptide(L)'
;MNHPQLLPESPDERDTARFLRRFSELISVGQSASYLRHAAGLIDELVGRLKQTEELLQDEQMIGAEHIARRRMAEAELQTVKLEIGKLQALRAEDAMKLKSAAESLAAERRFLTERYQRAEAELVEVSDELQQMQAKFASVGDTHTVVPVSTLLSLRAQFESLAKEFRKSGDTVSDVMCEIGVSTVDQALAGQGD
;
A
#
# COMPACT_ATOMS: atom_id res chain seq x y z
N MET A 1 74.05 44.48 6.31
CA MET A 1 73.14 43.42 6.78
C MET A 1 73.79 42.09 6.46
N ASN A 2 74.10 41.30 7.49
CA ASN A 2 74.88 40.05 7.40
C ASN A 2 74.07 38.94 6.74
N HIS A 3 74.68 38.25 5.77
CA HIS A 3 74.17 36.97 5.26
C HIS A 3 74.41 35.87 6.30
N PRO A 4 73.39 35.06 6.67
CA PRO A 4 73.62 33.90 7.53
C PRO A 4 74.39 32.83 6.74
N GLN A 5 75.56 32.47 7.24
CA GLN A 5 76.35 31.34 6.76
C GLN A 5 75.56 30.05 7.00
N LEU A 6 75.16 29.38 5.92
CA LEU A 6 74.67 28.00 5.95
C LEU A 6 75.83 27.12 6.44
N LEU A 7 75.62 26.42 7.55
CA LEU A 7 76.49 25.34 8.01
C LEU A 7 76.64 24.32 6.87
N PRO A 8 77.85 23.76 6.63
CA PRO A 8 78.01 22.70 5.65
C PRO A 8 77.14 21.50 6.04
N GLU A 9 76.37 20.99 5.07
CA GLU A 9 75.58 19.77 5.24
C GLU A 9 76.47 18.65 5.79
N SER A 10 76.00 17.94 6.82
CA SER A 10 76.67 16.77 7.34
C SER A 10 76.84 15.73 6.23
N PRO A 11 78.00 15.07 6.11
CA PRO A 11 78.24 14.08 5.05
C PRO A 11 77.21 12.95 5.11
N ASP A 12 76.68 12.57 3.94
CA ASP A 12 75.78 11.43 3.72
C ASP A 12 76.33 10.18 4.44
N GLU A 13 75.46 9.33 4.98
CA GLU A 13 75.83 8.08 5.63
C GLU A 13 76.69 7.21 4.71
N ARG A 14 76.44 7.26 3.40
CA ARG A 14 77.26 6.59 2.36
C ARG A 14 78.65 7.19 2.22
N ASP A 15 78.75 8.51 2.32
CA ASP A 15 80.02 9.22 2.24
C ASP A 15 80.84 8.97 3.52
N THR A 16 80.18 8.86 4.66
CA THR A 16 80.78 8.45 5.94
C THR A 16 81.30 7.01 5.86
N ALA A 17 80.50 6.05 5.39
CA ALA A 17 80.95 4.66 5.21
C ALA A 17 82.12 4.53 4.22
N ARG A 18 82.07 5.28 3.10
CA ARG A 18 83.15 5.31 2.10
C ARG A 18 84.42 5.94 2.65
N PHE A 19 84.32 7.02 3.41
CA PHE A 19 85.45 7.64 4.09
C PHE A 19 86.09 6.66 5.09
N LEU A 20 85.29 6.00 5.93
CA LEU A 20 85.78 5.03 6.92
C LEU A 20 86.52 3.85 6.25
N ARG A 21 86.04 3.36 5.09
CA ARG A 21 86.76 2.34 4.30
C ARG A 21 88.10 2.84 3.78
N ARG A 22 88.11 3.99 3.09
CA ARG A 22 89.34 4.57 2.53
C ARG A 22 90.35 4.94 3.62
N PHE A 23 89.88 5.40 4.76
CA PHE A 23 90.71 5.71 5.93
C PHE A 23 91.28 4.44 6.57
N SER A 24 90.50 3.36 6.63
CA SER A 24 90.99 2.05 7.08
C SER A 24 92.06 1.44 6.16
N GLU A 25 91.99 1.72 4.86
CA GLU A 25 92.99 1.31 3.87
C GLU A 25 94.29 2.12 3.99
N LEU A 26 94.17 3.42 4.30
CA LEU A 26 95.30 4.33 4.47
C LEU A 26 96.13 4.03 5.73
N ILE A 27 95.49 3.68 6.86
CA ILE A 27 96.19 3.39 8.12
C ILE A 27 96.92 2.03 8.07
N SER A 28 96.55 1.16 7.11
CA SER A 28 97.21 -0.08 6.67
C SER A 28 97.56 -1.16 7.73
N VAL A 29 97.69 -0.88 9.04
CA VAL A 29 97.97 -1.89 10.09
C VAL A 29 97.32 -1.50 11.44
N GLY A 30 96.63 -2.46 12.09
CA GLY A 30 96.19 -2.39 13.49
C GLY A 30 94.69 -2.63 13.74
N GLN A 31 94.31 -2.83 15.01
CA GLN A 31 92.92 -3.06 15.45
C GLN A 31 91.97 -1.93 15.01
N SER A 32 92.45 -0.68 14.99
CA SER A 32 91.68 0.49 14.56
C SER A 32 91.19 0.40 13.11
N ALA A 33 91.99 -0.12 12.18
CA ALA A 33 91.58 -0.30 10.79
C ALA A 33 90.44 -1.34 10.68
N SER A 34 90.46 -2.39 11.52
CA SER A 34 89.39 -3.39 11.59
C SER A 34 88.09 -2.80 12.12
N TYR A 35 88.15 -1.99 13.18
CA TYR A 35 86.96 -1.31 13.72
C TYR A 35 86.34 -0.34 12.72
N LEU A 36 87.16 0.39 11.95
CA LEU A 36 86.66 1.31 10.91
C LEU A 36 85.97 0.58 9.75
N ARG A 37 86.51 -0.56 9.30
CA ARG A 37 85.84 -1.40 8.28
C ARG A 37 84.55 -2.00 8.82
N HIS A 38 84.55 -2.47 10.05
CA HIS A 38 83.36 -3.02 10.69
C HIS A 38 82.28 -1.95 10.85
N ALA A 39 82.63 -0.76 11.33
CA ALA A 39 81.72 0.38 11.43
C ALA A 39 81.15 0.78 10.05
N ALA A 40 81.98 0.83 9.01
CA ALA A 40 81.51 1.07 7.64
C ALA A 40 80.58 -0.02 7.11
N GLY A 41 80.77 -1.29 7.52
CA GLY A 41 79.86 -2.39 7.20
C GLY A 41 78.52 -2.25 7.89
N LEU A 42 78.52 -1.92 9.18
CA LEU A 42 77.30 -1.66 9.97
C LEU A 42 76.50 -0.48 9.41
N ILE A 43 77.18 0.60 9.00
CA ILE A 43 76.49 1.76 8.40
C ILE A 43 75.77 1.34 7.11
N ASP A 44 76.44 0.60 6.21
CA ASP A 44 75.80 0.15 4.97
C ASP A 44 74.62 -0.82 5.24
N GLU A 45 74.75 -1.72 6.22
CA GLU A 45 73.66 -2.62 6.62
C GLU A 45 72.46 -1.85 7.18
N LEU A 46 72.71 -0.88 8.07
CA LEU A 46 71.67 -0.03 8.65
C LEU A 46 70.99 0.83 7.58
N VAL A 47 71.76 1.41 6.64
CA VAL A 47 71.20 2.15 5.50
C VAL A 47 70.37 1.26 4.59
N GLY A 48 70.80 0.02 4.35
CA GLY A 48 70.04 -0.96 3.58
C GLY A 48 68.71 -1.31 4.25
N ARG A 49 68.75 -1.60 5.56
CA ARG A 49 67.55 -1.87 6.36
C ARG A 49 66.62 -0.67 6.43
N LEU A 50 67.16 0.54 6.60
CA LEU A 50 66.37 1.77 6.67
C LEU A 50 65.57 1.99 5.38
N LYS A 51 66.20 1.82 4.21
CA LYS A 51 65.49 1.90 2.93
C LYS A 51 64.40 0.86 2.78
N GLN A 52 64.69 -0.39 3.15
CA GLN A 52 63.68 -1.45 3.11
C GLN A 52 62.50 -1.11 4.02
N THR A 53 62.74 -0.55 5.21
CA THR A 53 61.66 -0.12 6.11
C THR A 53 60.91 1.10 5.59
N GLU A 54 61.58 2.02 4.89
CA GLU A 54 60.92 3.17 4.25
C GLU A 54 60.02 2.72 3.09
N GLU A 55 60.49 1.79 2.25
CA GLU A 55 59.69 1.19 1.18
C GLU A 55 58.44 0.50 1.74
N LEU A 56 58.61 -0.35 2.76
CA LEU A 56 57.48 -1.01 3.43
C LEU A 56 56.52 0.00 4.08
N LEU A 57 57.04 1.06 4.69
CA LEU A 57 56.20 2.11 5.28
C LEU A 57 55.39 2.85 4.20
N GLN A 58 56.00 3.12 3.05
CA GLN A 58 55.31 3.76 1.93
C GLN A 58 54.20 2.86 1.37
N ASP A 59 54.46 1.57 1.21
CA ASP A 59 53.46 0.60 0.77
C ASP A 59 52.28 0.50 1.74
N GLU A 60 52.55 0.40 3.04
CA GLU A 60 51.53 0.37 4.08
C GLU A 60 50.72 1.68 4.12
N GLN A 61 51.35 2.83 3.91
CA GLN A 61 50.65 4.11 3.82
C GLN A 61 49.71 4.17 2.61
N MET A 62 50.14 3.65 1.46
CA MET A 62 49.31 3.58 0.26
C MET A 62 48.10 2.66 0.46
N ILE A 63 48.33 1.46 1.00
CA ILE A 63 47.28 0.48 1.31
C ILE A 63 46.31 1.07 2.35
N GLY A 64 46.84 1.72 3.39
CA GLY A 64 46.04 2.39 4.42
C GLY A 64 45.16 3.51 3.83
N ALA A 65 45.69 4.32 2.93
CA ALA A 65 44.93 5.37 2.25
C ALA A 65 43.79 4.78 1.40
N GLU A 66 44.06 3.68 0.67
CA GLU A 66 43.04 2.99 -0.12
C GLU A 66 41.94 2.39 0.76
N HIS A 67 42.29 1.74 1.87
CA HIS A 67 41.31 1.19 2.80
C HIS A 67 40.43 2.27 3.43
N ILE A 68 41.01 3.42 3.79
CA ILE A 68 40.24 4.57 4.30
C ILE A 68 39.27 5.08 3.23
N ALA A 69 39.70 5.18 1.97
CA ALA A 69 38.84 5.61 0.88
C ALA A 69 37.67 4.63 0.66
N ARG A 70 37.95 3.32 0.56
CA ARG A 70 36.92 2.28 0.41
C ARG A 70 35.93 2.26 1.57
N ARG A 71 36.44 2.41 2.81
CA ARG A 71 35.59 2.47 4.01
C ARG A 71 34.65 3.67 3.98
N ARG A 72 35.14 4.85 3.59
CA ARG A 72 34.30 6.06 3.47
C ARG A 72 33.21 5.89 2.42
N MET A 73 33.52 5.26 1.28
CA MET A 73 32.52 4.96 0.25
C MET A 73 31.46 3.99 0.78
N ALA A 74 31.87 2.89 1.40
CA ALA A 74 30.95 1.91 1.98
C ALA A 74 30.09 2.52 3.10
N GLU A 75 30.65 3.40 3.93
CA GLU A 75 29.91 4.12 4.96
C GLU A 75 28.87 5.06 4.33
N ALA A 76 29.20 5.77 3.25
CA ALA A 76 28.24 6.63 2.55
C ALA A 76 27.10 5.82 1.92
N GLU A 77 27.39 4.69 1.27
CA GLU A 77 26.37 3.78 0.74
C GLU A 77 25.47 3.22 1.84
N LEU A 78 26.05 2.83 2.97
CA LEU A 78 25.29 2.37 4.14
C LEU A 78 24.35 3.45 4.67
N GLN A 79 24.76 4.72 4.68
CA GLN A 79 23.88 5.82 5.07
C GLN A 79 22.72 5.99 4.09
N THR A 80 22.98 5.91 2.79
CA THR A 80 21.94 5.95 1.76
C THR A 80 20.91 4.85 1.96
N VAL A 81 21.36 3.59 2.12
CA VAL A 81 20.47 2.44 2.33
C VAL A 81 19.69 2.58 3.64
N LYS A 82 20.30 3.08 4.72
CA LYS A 82 19.60 3.35 5.99
C LYS A 82 18.46 4.36 5.81
N LEU A 83 18.70 5.43 5.05
CA LEU A 83 17.67 6.42 4.75
C LEU A 83 16.52 5.80 3.92
N GLU A 84 16.84 4.97 2.93
CA GLU A 84 15.83 4.25 2.13
C GLU A 84 14.99 3.29 2.97
N ILE A 85 15.64 2.51 3.84
CA ILE A 85 14.95 1.62 4.79
C ILE A 85 13.99 2.44 5.68
N GLY A 86 14.44 3.58 6.21
CA GLY A 86 13.60 4.46 7.01
C GLY A 86 12.38 4.97 6.24
N LYS A 87 12.57 5.39 4.99
CA LYS A 87 11.47 5.82 4.10
C LYS A 87 10.47 4.70 3.84
N LEU A 88 10.95 3.50 3.51
CA LEU A 88 10.10 2.34 3.25
C LEU A 88 9.33 1.88 4.49
N GLN A 89 9.96 1.97 5.67
CA GLN A 89 9.29 1.68 6.94
C GLN A 89 8.17 2.69 7.25
N ALA A 90 8.41 3.98 6.99
CA ALA A 90 7.38 5.01 7.15
C ALA A 90 6.21 4.79 6.19
N LEU A 91 6.48 4.51 4.91
CA LEU A 91 5.45 4.22 3.92
C LEU A 91 4.64 2.98 4.30
N ARG A 92 5.30 1.91 4.74
CA ARG A 92 4.63 0.69 5.21
C ARG A 92 3.74 0.94 6.42
N ALA A 93 4.16 1.80 7.35
CA ALA A 93 3.35 2.17 8.49
C ALA A 93 2.10 2.96 8.08
N GLU A 94 2.24 3.90 7.13
CA GLU A 94 1.13 4.66 6.57
C GLU A 94 0.13 3.74 5.85
N ASP A 95 0.60 2.82 5.01
CA ASP A 95 -0.25 1.86 4.32
C ASP A 95 -0.97 0.92 5.29
N ALA A 96 -0.30 0.49 6.35
CA ALA A 96 -0.93 -0.32 7.40
C ALA A 96 -2.07 0.44 8.10
N MET A 97 -1.89 1.75 8.35
CA MET A 97 -2.95 2.59 8.92
C MET A 97 -4.12 2.75 7.94
N LYS A 98 -3.86 3.00 6.66
CA LYS A 98 -4.90 3.11 5.61
C LYS A 98 -5.68 1.82 5.43
N LEU A 99 -5.00 0.67 5.42
CA LEU A 99 -5.64 -0.63 5.33
C LEU A 99 -6.52 -0.91 6.54
N LYS A 100 -6.06 -0.55 7.74
CA LYS A 100 -6.85 -0.71 8.96
C LYS A 100 -8.11 0.15 8.92
N SER A 101 -8.02 1.43 8.58
CA SER A 101 -9.19 2.31 8.51
C SER A 101 -10.16 1.90 7.41
N ALA A 102 -9.68 1.46 6.25
CA ALA A 102 -10.51 0.93 5.17
C ALA A 102 -11.23 -0.36 5.61
N ALA A 103 -10.54 -1.26 6.31
CA ALA A 103 -11.15 -2.49 6.84
C ALA A 103 -12.24 -2.18 7.89
N GLU A 104 -12.01 -1.22 8.77
CA GLU A 104 -13.00 -0.76 9.75
C GLU A 104 -14.23 -0.14 9.06
N SER A 105 -14.02 0.70 8.03
CA SER A 105 -15.11 1.28 7.23
C SER A 105 -15.94 0.21 6.51
N LEU A 106 -15.29 -0.74 5.83
CA LEU A 106 -15.96 -1.84 5.15
C LEU A 106 -16.73 -2.75 6.13
N ALA A 107 -16.17 -2.98 7.32
CA ALA A 107 -16.85 -3.73 8.35
C ALA A 107 -18.10 -3.01 8.86
N ALA A 108 -18.05 -1.68 9.01
CA ALA A 108 -19.20 -0.87 9.40
C ALA A 108 -20.30 -0.87 8.32
N GLU A 109 -19.94 -0.66 7.05
CA GLU A 109 -20.88 -0.73 5.93
C GLU A 109 -21.53 -2.11 5.80
N ARG A 110 -20.74 -3.18 5.94
CA ARG A 110 -21.26 -4.54 5.89
C ARG A 110 -22.26 -4.80 7.02
N ARG A 111 -21.99 -4.34 8.24
CA ARG A 111 -22.93 -4.46 9.37
C ARG A 111 -24.23 -3.71 9.07
N PHE A 112 -24.12 -2.46 8.63
CA PHE A 112 -25.28 -1.65 8.28
C PHE A 112 -26.15 -2.29 7.18
N LEU A 113 -25.54 -2.79 6.11
CA LEU A 113 -26.25 -3.47 5.03
C LEU A 113 -26.89 -4.78 5.49
N THR A 114 -26.21 -5.54 6.36
CA THR A 114 -26.75 -6.79 6.92
C THR A 114 -27.99 -6.52 7.77
N GLU A 115 -27.95 -5.51 8.62
CA GLU A 115 -29.11 -5.11 9.44
C GLU A 115 -30.29 -4.65 8.58
N ARG A 116 -30.01 -3.88 7.51
CA ARG A 116 -31.06 -3.43 6.59
C ARG A 116 -31.68 -4.60 5.82
N TYR A 117 -30.84 -5.56 5.38
CA TYR A 117 -31.31 -6.77 4.72
C TYR A 117 -32.21 -7.61 5.64
N GLN A 118 -31.80 -7.82 6.88
CA GLN A 118 -32.59 -8.56 7.87
C GLN A 118 -33.95 -7.91 8.15
N ARG A 119 -34.01 -6.57 8.22
CA ARG A 119 -35.30 -5.86 8.36
C ARG A 119 -36.20 -6.05 7.15
N ALA A 120 -35.67 -5.88 5.94
CA ALA A 120 -36.44 -6.08 4.72
C ALA A 120 -36.93 -7.54 4.58
N GLU A 121 -36.12 -8.52 4.99
CA GLU A 121 -36.51 -9.93 5.01
C GLU A 121 -37.64 -10.19 6.02
N ALA A 122 -37.58 -9.58 7.21
CA ALA A 122 -38.66 -9.68 8.19
C ALA A 122 -39.97 -9.05 7.68
N GLU A 123 -39.90 -7.88 7.05
CA GLU A 123 -41.06 -7.21 6.43
C GLU A 123 -41.66 -8.06 5.30
N LEU A 124 -40.82 -8.72 4.49
CA LEU A 124 -41.30 -9.61 3.42
C LEU A 124 -42.01 -10.85 3.99
N VAL A 125 -41.51 -11.43 5.07
CA VAL A 125 -42.17 -12.54 5.75
C VAL A 125 -43.53 -12.10 6.29
N GLU A 126 -43.60 -10.95 6.95
CA GLU A 126 -44.84 -10.40 7.48
C GLU A 126 -45.89 -10.16 6.38
N VAL A 127 -45.51 -9.46 5.30
CA VAL A 127 -46.41 -9.21 4.16
C VAL A 127 -46.82 -10.51 3.47
N SER A 128 -45.92 -11.49 3.37
CA SER A 128 -46.24 -12.81 2.81
C SER A 128 -47.27 -13.54 3.68
N ASP A 129 -47.11 -13.50 5.00
CA ASP A 129 -48.06 -14.10 5.95
C ASP A 129 -49.42 -13.41 5.88
N GLU A 130 -49.45 -12.07 5.82
CA GLU A 130 -50.68 -11.30 5.63
C GLU A 130 -51.39 -11.66 4.32
N LEU A 131 -50.64 -11.77 3.23
CA LEU A 131 -51.19 -12.11 1.91
C LEU A 131 -51.73 -13.55 1.92
N GLN A 132 -51.02 -14.49 2.55
CA GLN A 132 -51.49 -15.87 2.70
C GLN A 132 -52.76 -15.94 3.56
N GLN A 133 -52.86 -15.15 4.63
CA GLN A 133 -54.07 -15.04 5.43
C GLN A 133 -55.24 -14.44 4.63
N MET A 134 -55.00 -13.40 3.83
CA MET A 134 -56.03 -12.85 2.93
C MET A 134 -56.49 -13.89 1.91
N GLN A 135 -55.56 -14.59 1.27
CA GLN A 135 -55.89 -15.67 0.33
C GLN A 135 -56.72 -16.77 0.98
N ALA A 136 -56.39 -17.17 2.21
CA ALA A 136 -57.18 -18.16 2.95
C ALA A 136 -58.59 -17.65 3.28
N LYS A 137 -58.74 -16.38 3.67
CA LYS A 137 -60.05 -15.75 3.86
C LYS A 137 -60.87 -15.77 2.55
N PHE A 138 -60.27 -15.40 1.43
CA PHE A 138 -60.94 -15.46 0.12
C PHE A 138 -61.31 -16.89 -0.29
N ALA A 139 -60.44 -17.88 -0.03
CA ALA A 139 -60.74 -19.29 -0.31
C ALA A 139 -61.93 -19.80 0.53
N SER A 140 -62.08 -19.34 1.78
CA SER A 140 -63.21 -19.73 2.65
C SER A 140 -64.58 -19.22 2.16
N VAL A 141 -64.58 -18.17 1.32
CA VAL A 141 -65.78 -17.62 0.68
C VAL A 141 -66.19 -18.45 -0.56
N GLY A 142 -65.31 -19.36 -1.00
CA GLY A 142 -65.22 -19.89 -2.36
C GLY A 142 -66.12 -21.05 -2.79
N ASP A 143 -67.11 -21.51 -2.02
CA ASP A 143 -68.02 -22.57 -2.51
C ASP A 143 -69.36 -22.04 -3.05
N THR A 144 -69.70 -20.78 -2.80
CA THR A 144 -70.99 -20.17 -3.22
C THR A 144 -70.88 -18.77 -3.83
N HIS A 145 -69.69 -18.17 -3.86
CA HIS A 145 -69.49 -16.79 -4.31
C HIS A 145 -68.30 -16.67 -5.28
N THR A 146 -68.46 -15.87 -6.34
CA THR A 146 -67.37 -15.54 -7.27
C THR A 146 -66.72 -14.22 -6.86
N VAL A 147 -65.43 -14.23 -6.56
CA VAL A 147 -64.67 -13.00 -6.30
C VAL A 147 -64.41 -12.28 -7.62
N VAL A 148 -64.98 -11.09 -7.79
CA VAL A 148 -64.83 -10.25 -8.99
C VAL A 148 -64.10 -8.97 -8.61
N PRO A 149 -63.02 -8.57 -9.31
CA PRO A 149 -62.36 -7.30 -9.06
C PRO A 149 -63.32 -6.10 -9.21
N VAL A 150 -63.20 -5.12 -8.33
CA VAL A 150 -64.02 -3.89 -8.36
C VAL A 150 -63.87 -3.16 -9.71
N SER A 151 -62.67 -3.18 -10.29
CA SER A 151 -62.43 -2.63 -11.63
C SER A 151 -63.27 -3.32 -12.72
N THR A 152 -63.48 -4.64 -12.62
CA THR A 152 -64.33 -5.40 -13.53
C THR A 152 -65.80 -5.00 -13.36
N LEU A 153 -66.27 -4.82 -12.13
CA LEU A 153 -67.63 -4.33 -11.85
C LEU A 153 -67.84 -2.91 -12.39
N LEU A 154 -66.90 -1.99 -12.14
CA LEU A 154 -66.94 -0.63 -12.68
C LEU A 154 -66.91 -0.61 -14.22
N SER A 155 -66.14 -1.50 -14.84
CA SER A 155 -66.13 -1.64 -16.30
C SER A 155 -67.46 -2.17 -16.83
N LEU A 156 -68.05 -3.17 -16.17
CA LEU A 156 -69.35 -3.73 -16.54
C LEU A 156 -70.48 -2.69 -16.41
N ARG A 157 -70.44 -1.87 -15.35
CA ARG A 157 -71.35 -0.72 -15.16
C ARG A 157 -71.27 0.26 -16.33
N ALA A 158 -70.07 0.67 -16.70
CA ALA A 158 -69.86 1.58 -17.83
C ALA A 158 -70.34 0.98 -19.17
N GLN A 159 -70.17 -0.33 -19.35
CA GLN A 159 -70.68 -1.04 -20.53
C GLN A 159 -72.22 -1.04 -20.58
N PHE A 160 -72.90 -1.35 -19.46
CA PHE A 160 -74.36 -1.27 -19.40
C PHE A 160 -74.88 0.16 -19.61
N GLU A 161 -74.24 1.18 -19.03
CA GLU A 161 -74.61 2.59 -19.25
C GLU A 161 -74.44 3.02 -20.72
N SER A 162 -73.40 2.54 -21.40
CA SER A 162 -73.20 2.78 -22.83
C SER A 162 -74.28 2.10 -23.66
N LEU A 163 -74.58 0.84 -23.35
CA LEU A 163 -75.54 0.03 -24.09
C LEU A 163 -76.98 0.54 -23.91
N ALA A 164 -77.34 0.98 -22.70
CA ALA A 164 -78.61 1.67 -22.42
C ALA A 164 -78.79 2.92 -23.29
N LYS A 165 -77.73 3.75 -23.43
CA LYS A 165 -77.76 4.95 -24.29
C LYS A 165 -77.97 4.60 -25.76
N GLU A 166 -77.45 3.48 -26.24
CA GLU A 166 -77.66 3.01 -27.61
C GLU A 166 -79.07 2.48 -27.83
N PHE A 167 -79.59 1.66 -26.90
CA PHE A 167 -80.93 1.11 -27.00
C PHE A 167 -82.02 2.17 -26.92
N ARG A 168 -81.84 3.19 -26.07
CA ARG A 168 -82.74 4.35 -25.98
C ARG A 168 -82.82 5.15 -27.28
N LYS A 169 -81.71 5.24 -28.03
CA LYS A 169 -81.70 5.86 -29.37
C LYS A 169 -82.42 5.00 -30.41
N SER A 170 -82.33 3.68 -30.29
CA SER A 170 -82.98 2.73 -31.21
C SER A 170 -84.47 2.46 -30.93
N GLY A 171 -84.96 2.84 -29.74
CA GLY A 171 -86.34 2.61 -29.31
C GLY A 171 -86.61 1.22 -28.74
N ASP A 172 -85.57 0.41 -28.48
CA ASP A 172 -85.69 -0.89 -27.82
C ASP A 172 -85.78 -0.72 -26.30
N THR A 173 -87.02 -0.60 -25.81
CA THR A 173 -87.32 -0.35 -24.41
C THR A 173 -87.03 -1.55 -23.50
N VAL A 174 -87.13 -2.78 -24.02
CA VAL A 174 -86.83 -4.00 -23.24
C VAL A 174 -85.34 -4.04 -22.93
N SER A 175 -84.50 -3.77 -23.92
CA SER A 175 -83.05 -3.80 -23.75
C SER A 175 -82.52 -2.60 -22.93
N ASP A 176 -83.16 -1.42 -23.01
CA ASP A 176 -82.85 -0.26 -22.13
C ASP A 176 -83.11 -0.61 -20.65
N VAL A 177 -84.29 -1.17 -20.34
CA VAL A 177 -84.64 -1.58 -18.97
C VAL A 177 -83.72 -2.70 -18.46
N MET A 178 -83.35 -3.66 -19.30
CA MET A 178 -82.40 -4.72 -18.92
C MET A 178 -81.01 -4.15 -18.59
N CYS A 179 -80.54 -3.13 -19.31
CA CYS A 179 -79.30 -2.45 -19.00
C CYS A 179 -79.40 -1.65 -17.68
N GLU A 180 -80.52 -0.98 -17.42
CA GLU A 180 -80.74 -0.27 -16.15
C GLU A 180 -80.81 -1.23 -14.95
N ILE A 181 -81.44 -2.40 -15.11
CA ILE A 181 -81.40 -3.48 -14.11
C ILE A 181 -79.96 -3.98 -13.92
N GLY A 182 -79.20 -4.14 -15.01
CA GLY A 182 -77.79 -4.50 -14.96
C GLY A 182 -76.94 -3.49 -14.18
N VAL A 183 -77.11 -2.18 -14.43
CA VAL A 183 -76.46 -1.10 -13.68
C VAL A 183 -76.84 -1.16 -12.19
N SER A 184 -78.13 -1.27 -11.87
CA SER A 184 -78.61 -1.34 -10.49
C SER A 184 -78.08 -2.57 -9.74
N THR A 185 -77.97 -3.71 -10.42
CA THR A 185 -77.39 -4.94 -9.86
C THR A 185 -75.90 -4.77 -9.56
N VAL A 186 -75.16 -4.10 -10.44
CA VAL A 186 -73.74 -3.79 -10.21
C VAL A 186 -73.57 -2.75 -9.10
N ASP A 187 -74.43 -1.74 -9.03
CA ASP A 187 -74.42 -0.73 -7.96
C ASP A 187 -74.68 -1.35 -6.59
N GLN A 188 -75.61 -2.31 -6.51
CA GLN A 188 -75.85 -3.09 -5.27
C GLN A 188 -74.63 -3.93 -4.88
N ALA A 189 -73.96 -4.56 -5.85
CA ALA A 189 -72.74 -5.34 -5.60
C ALA A 189 -71.57 -4.45 -5.14
N LEU A 190 -71.47 -3.22 -5.64
CA LEU A 190 -70.46 -2.24 -5.22
C LEU A 190 -70.77 -1.63 -3.84
N ALA A 191 -72.05 -1.40 -3.52
CA ALA A 191 -72.48 -0.84 -2.24
C ALA A 191 -72.38 -1.85 -1.08
N GLY A 192 -72.46 -3.15 -1.36
CA GLY A 192 -72.29 -4.22 -0.37
C GLY A 192 -70.86 -4.42 0.17
N GLN A 193 -69.87 -3.64 -0.28
CA GLN A 193 -68.47 -3.70 0.20
C GLN A 193 -68.20 -2.89 1.48
N GLY A 194 -69.24 -2.42 2.19
CA GLY A 194 -69.15 -1.43 3.26
C GLY A 194 -69.38 -1.90 4.71
N ASP A 195 -69.54 -3.20 4.98
CA ASP A 195 -69.64 -3.79 6.34
C ASP A 195 -68.57 -4.86 6.58
#